data_AF-A0A535SDQ8-F1
#
_entry.id   AF-A0A535SDQ8-F1
#
_cell.length_a   1.000
_cell.length_b   1.000
_cell.length_c   1.000
_cell.angle_alpha   90.00
_cell.angle_beta   90.00
_cell.angle_gamma   90.00
#
_symmetry.space_group_name_H-M   'P 1'
#
loop_
_entity.id
_entity.type
_entity.pdbx_description
1 polymer ?
#
loop_
_entity_poly.entity_id
_entity_poly.type
_entity_poly.pdbx_seq_one_letter_code
_entity_poly.pdbx_strand_id
1 'polypeptide(L)'
;MAETGVRPQLRENEASPDIDIYCGSATPDLARRVAERLGRPLGRRDVDHFSDGECHVQIQESVRGRDIYIVQSTCPPVNEHLMELLVMIDAFRRASANRITAVVPYYGYSR
;
A
#
# COMPACT_ATOMS: atom_id res chain seq x y z
N MET A 1 -34.78 18.41 15.41
CA MET A 1 -33.44 19.01 15.38
C MET A 1 -32.42 17.89 15.60
N ALA A 2 -31.78 17.43 14.53
CA ALA A 2 -30.52 16.70 14.56
C ALA A 2 -29.91 16.86 13.16
N GLU A 3 -28.73 17.45 13.14
CA GLU A 3 -28.13 18.11 11.99
C GLU A 3 -27.72 17.13 10.89
N THR A 4 -28.09 17.48 9.66
CA THR A 4 -27.59 16.90 8.43
C THR A 4 -26.09 17.17 8.34
N GLY A 5 -25.28 16.22 8.81
CA GLY A 5 -23.84 16.21 8.59
C GLY A 5 -23.55 16.10 7.10
N VAL A 6 -23.27 17.23 6.48
CA VAL A 6 -22.77 17.33 5.10
C VAL A 6 -21.50 16.49 5.01
N ARG A 7 -21.59 15.31 4.39
CA ARG A 7 -20.40 14.57 3.96
C ARG A 7 -19.66 15.45 2.96
N PRO A 8 -18.35 15.69 3.12
CA PRO A 8 -17.61 16.45 2.12
C PRO A 8 -17.76 15.75 0.77
N GLN A 9 -18.47 16.40 -0.15
CA GLN A 9 -18.54 15.98 -1.55
C GLN A 9 -17.12 16.13 -2.11
N LEU A 10 -16.44 14.99 -2.29
CA LEU A 10 -15.24 14.92 -3.10
C LEU A 10 -15.63 15.46 -4.49
N ARG A 11 -14.94 16.52 -4.92
CA ARG A 11 -15.24 17.20 -6.18
C ARG A 11 -15.07 16.20 -7.33
N GLU A 12 -16.17 15.86 -8.00
CA GLU A 12 -16.24 14.85 -9.08
C GLU A 12 -15.49 15.24 -10.38
N ASN A 13 -14.65 16.28 -10.39
CA ASN A 13 -14.01 16.80 -11.60
C ASN A 13 -12.52 17.16 -11.47
N GLU A 14 -11.82 16.68 -10.44
CA GLU A 14 -10.37 16.53 -10.54
C GLU A 14 -10.12 15.14 -11.11
N ALA A 15 -9.38 15.03 -12.21
CA ALA A 15 -8.91 13.73 -12.70
C ALA A 15 -8.35 12.98 -11.50
N SER A 16 -9.06 11.93 -11.07
CA SER A 16 -8.70 11.23 -9.84
C SER A 16 -7.23 10.86 -9.98
N PRO A 17 -6.33 11.31 -9.09
CA PRO A 17 -4.91 11.07 -9.26
C PRO A 17 -4.73 9.57 -9.49
N ASP A 18 -3.84 9.22 -10.42
CA ASP A 18 -3.68 7.83 -10.86
C ASP A 18 -2.92 7.06 -9.77
N ILE A 19 -3.65 6.80 -8.68
CA ILE A 19 -3.15 6.19 -7.46
C ILE A 19 -3.47 4.70 -7.46
N ASP A 20 -2.49 3.92 -7.04
CA ASP A 20 -2.66 2.49 -6.78
C ASP A 20 -2.34 2.18 -5.33
N ILE A 21 -3.10 1.25 -4.77
CA ILE A 21 -2.95 0.82 -3.39
C ILE A 21 -2.45 -0.62 -3.42
N TYR A 22 -1.30 -0.84 -2.82
CA TYR A 22 -0.74 -2.16 -2.57
C TYR A 22 -0.69 -2.38 -1.06
N CYS A 23 -0.78 -3.62 -0.61
CA CYS A 23 -0.59 -3.96 0.80
C CYS A 23 0.78 -4.57 1.01
N GLY A 24 1.25 -4.76 2.24
CA GLY A 24 2.22 -5.79 2.60
C GLY A 24 1.52 -7.03 3.18
N SER A 25 2.27 -8.06 3.61
CA SER A 25 1.73 -9.28 4.21
C SER A 25 1.16 -9.07 5.62
N ALA A 26 1.57 -8.02 6.33
CA ALA A 26 1.20 -7.81 7.73
C ALA A 26 -0.23 -7.31 7.91
N THR A 27 -0.74 -6.53 6.95
CA THR A 27 -2.04 -5.84 7.07
C THR A 27 -2.92 -5.88 5.81
N PRO A 28 -3.17 -7.06 5.20
CA PRO A 28 -3.98 -7.17 3.98
C PRO A 28 -5.44 -6.74 4.19
N ASP A 29 -6.03 -7.04 5.36
CA ASP A 29 -7.42 -6.70 5.65
C ASP A 29 -7.66 -5.20 5.78
N LEU A 30 -6.73 -4.49 6.42
CA LEU A 30 -6.79 -3.04 6.53
C LEU A 30 -6.62 -2.40 5.15
N ALA A 31 -5.64 -2.86 4.36
CA ALA A 31 -5.41 -2.35 3.02
C ALA A 31 -6.64 -2.51 2.12
N ARG A 32 -7.31 -3.68 2.17
CA ARG A 32 -8.56 -3.92 1.45
C ARG A 32 -9.66 -2.95 1.84
N ARG A 33 -9.88 -2.73 3.14
CA ARG A 33 -10.88 -1.76 3.64
C ARG A 33 -10.56 -0.32 3.23
N VAL A 34 -9.27 0.05 3.18
CA VAL A 34 -8.84 1.36 2.68
C VAL A 34 -9.15 1.50 1.19
N ALA A 35 -8.82 0.49 0.39
CA ALA A 35 -9.08 0.47 -1.05
C ALA A 35 -10.59 0.53 -1.36
N GLU A 36 -11.41 -0.27 -0.66
CA GLU A 36 -12.87 -0.27 -0.75
C GLU A 36 -13.47 1.11 -0.46
N ARG A 37 -12.99 1.79 0.60
CA ARG A 37 -13.43 3.15 0.95
C ARG A 37 -13.06 4.20 -0.09
N LEU A 38 -12.02 3.96 -0.87
CA LEU A 38 -11.57 4.82 -1.96
C LEU A 38 -12.17 4.42 -3.31
N GLY A 39 -12.99 3.37 -3.36
CA GLY A 39 -13.59 2.87 -4.60
C GLY A 39 -12.56 2.31 -5.58
N ARG A 40 -11.42 1.79 -5.09
CA ARG A 40 -10.32 1.25 -5.91
C ARG A 40 -10.07 -0.23 -5.59
N PRO A 41 -9.65 -1.02 -6.60
CA PRO A 41 -9.14 -2.36 -6.34
C PRO A 41 -7.78 -2.28 -5.65
N LEU A 42 -7.45 -3.32 -4.88
CA LEU A 42 -6.09 -3.52 -4.39
C LEU A 42 -5.23 -4.01 -5.55
N GLY A 43 -4.05 -3.41 -5.72
CA GLY A 43 -3.09 -3.80 -6.75
C GLY A 43 -2.58 -5.22 -6.55
N ARG A 44 -2.26 -5.88 -7.67
CA ARG A 44 -1.82 -7.28 -7.71
C ARG A 44 -0.32 -7.37 -7.57
N ARG A 45 0.10 -8.15 -6.59
CA ARG A 45 1.49 -8.45 -6.30
C ARG A 45 1.58 -9.85 -5.69
N ASP A 46 2.72 -10.48 -5.89
CA ASP A 46 3.10 -11.69 -5.18
C ASP A 46 4.19 -11.35 -4.16
N VAL A 47 4.08 -11.97 -2.99
CA VAL A 47 5.09 -11.93 -1.95
C VAL A 47 5.37 -13.34 -1.53
N ASP A 48 6.61 -13.76 -1.75
CA ASP A 48 7.08 -15.10 -1.40
C ASP A 48 8.31 -15.00 -0.50
N HIS A 49 8.57 -16.07 0.23
CA HIS A 49 9.77 -16.21 1.05
C HIS A 49 10.56 -17.43 0.56
N PHE A 50 11.83 -17.22 0.24
CA PHE A 50 12.73 -18.30 -0.14
C PHE A 50 13.11 -19.16 1.08
N SER A 51 13.68 -20.34 0.83
CA SER A 51 14.05 -21.29 1.89
C SER A 51 15.10 -20.77 2.88
N ASP A 52 15.85 -19.74 2.50
CA ASP A 52 16.84 -19.05 3.34
C ASP A 52 16.25 -17.84 4.10
N GLY A 53 14.96 -17.54 3.92
CA GLY A 53 14.26 -16.44 4.57
C GLY A 53 14.30 -15.11 3.80
N GLU A 54 14.88 -15.07 2.59
CA GLU A 54 14.82 -13.87 1.76
C GLU A 54 13.39 -13.61 1.23
N CYS A 55 12.97 -12.34 1.27
CA CYS A 55 11.67 -11.92 0.75
C CYS A 55 11.77 -11.61 -0.75
N HIS A 56 10.88 -12.20 -1.54
CA HIS A 56 10.67 -11.91 -2.95
C HIS A 56 9.37 -11.12 -3.14
N VAL A 57 9.41 -10.07 -3.97
CA VAL A 57 8.22 -9.30 -4.33
C VAL A 57 8.16 -9.16 -5.84
N GLN A 58 7.02 -9.52 -6.42
CA GLN A 58 6.74 -9.32 -7.84
C GLN A 58 5.46 -8.49 -8.03
N ILE A 59 5.55 -7.43 -8.82
CA ILE A 59 4.40 -6.59 -9.19
C ILE A 59 3.78 -7.18 -10.46
N GLN A 60 2.47 -7.49 -10.44
CA GLN A 60 1.78 -8.23 -11.51
C GLN A 60 1.10 -7.32 -12.56
N GLU A 61 1.40 -6.02 -12.53
CA GLU A 61 0.83 -5.04 -13.45
C GLU A 61 1.77 -3.84 -13.67
N SER A 62 1.51 -3.05 -14.71
CA SER A 62 2.32 -1.88 -15.02
C SER A 62 1.98 -0.72 -14.08
N VAL A 63 3.00 -0.26 -13.36
CA VAL A 63 2.91 0.84 -12.38
C VAL A 63 3.67 2.10 -12.79
N ARG A 64 4.16 2.13 -14.04
CA ARG A 64 4.94 3.26 -14.58
C ARG A 64 4.14 4.56 -14.50
N GLY A 65 4.72 5.57 -13.86
CA GLY A 65 4.12 6.90 -13.76
C GLY A 65 2.95 7.00 -12.77
N ARG A 66 2.60 5.93 -12.06
CA ARG A 66 1.51 5.90 -11.08
C ARG A 66 1.99 6.30 -9.69
N ASP A 67 1.08 6.84 -8.88
CA ASP A 67 1.34 7.20 -7.48
C ASP A 67 0.98 6.01 -6.58
N ILE A 68 1.99 5.38 -5.99
CA ILE A 68 1.86 4.11 -5.27
C ILE A 68 1.75 4.35 -3.77
N TYR A 69 0.73 3.74 -3.16
CA TYR A 69 0.53 3.71 -1.72
C TYR A 69 0.69 2.28 -1.22
N ILE A 70 1.69 2.04 -0.37
CA ILE A 70 1.96 0.71 0.20
C ILE A 70 1.47 0.70 1.64
N VAL A 71 0.44 -0.09 1.93
CA VAL A 71 -0.11 -0.26 3.28
C VAL A 71 0.53 -1.47 3.95
N GLN A 72 1.50 -1.23 4.82
CA GLN A 72 2.21 -2.29 5.54
C GLN A 72 2.58 -1.80 6.94
N SER A 73 2.14 -2.54 7.96
CA SER A 73 2.64 -2.32 9.32
C SER A 73 3.96 -3.07 9.53
N THR A 74 4.80 -2.55 10.43
CA THR A 74 6.02 -3.23 10.88
C THR A 74 5.80 -3.88 12.25
N CYS A 75 4.68 -4.62 12.40
CA CYS A 75 4.36 -5.40 13.60
C CYS A 75 5.09 -6.77 13.60
N PRO A 76 5.07 -7.57 14.68
CA PRO A 76 5.73 -8.87 14.69
C PRO A 76 5.27 -9.83 13.57
N PRO A 77 6.20 -10.50 12.85
CA PRO A 77 7.66 -10.38 12.92
C PRO A 77 8.21 -9.06 12.32
N VAL A 78 8.76 -8.20 13.19
CA VAL A 78 9.03 -6.79 12.87
C VAL A 78 10.04 -6.64 11.74
N ASN A 79 11.12 -7.42 11.77
CA ASN A 79 12.21 -7.33 10.79
C ASN A 79 11.78 -7.83 9.42
N GLU A 80 11.02 -8.93 9.36
CA GLU A 80 10.51 -9.50 8.13
C GLU A 80 9.55 -8.52 7.44
N HIS A 81 8.59 -7.96 8.19
CA HIS A 81 7.66 -6.99 7.63
C HIS A 81 8.33 -5.67 7.21
N LEU A 82 9.38 -5.24 7.94
CA LEU A 82 10.19 -4.08 7.54
C LEU A 82 10.97 -4.37 6.25
N MET A 83 11.62 -5.53 6.17
CA MET A 83 12.37 -5.93 4.98
C MET A 83 11.45 -6.11 3.77
N GLU A 84 10.26 -6.73 3.94
CA GLU A 84 9.26 -6.81 2.88
C GLU A 84 8.88 -5.42 2.37
N LEU A 85 8.59 -4.46 3.27
CA LEU A 85 8.26 -3.08 2.87
C LEU A 85 9.40 -2.45 2.05
N LEU A 86 10.65 -2.62 2.47
CA LEU A 86 11.80 -2.07 1.75
C LEU A 86 11.99 -2.72 0.37
N VAL A 87 11.82 -4.04 0.26
CA VAL A 87 11.89 -4.79 -1.01
C VAL A 87 10.76 -4.37 -1.95
N MET A 88 9.54 -4.19 -1.42
CA MET A 88 8.43 -3.65 -2.20
C MET A 88 8.75 -2.25 -2.75
N ILE A 89 9.23 -1.33 -1.90
CA ILE A 89 9.59 0.03 -2.32
C ILE A 89 10.64 0.00 -3.43
N ASP A 90 11.65 -0.86 -3.32
CA ASP A 90 12.65 -1.04 -4.38
C ASP A 90 12.02 -1.56 -5.68
N ALA A 91 11.13 -2.55 -5.61
CA ALA A 91 10.41 -3.07 -6.77
C ALA A 91 9.59 -1.99 -7.49
N PHE A 92 8.82 -1.17 -6.77
CA PHE A 92 8.05 -0.07 -7.36
C PHE A 92 8.94 1.02 -7.95
N ARG A 93 10.06 1.32 -7.29
CA ARG A 93 11.05 2.29 -7.80
C ARG A 93 11.64 1.82 -9.13
N ARG A 94 12.05 0.54 -9.22
CA ARG A 94 12.58 -0.06 -10.46
C ARG A 94 11.52 -0.13 -11.56
N ALA A 95 10.25 -0.34 -11.19
CA ALA A 95 9.12 -0.31 -12.11
C ALA A 95 8.72 1.12 -12.56
N SER A 96 9.49 2.16 -12.18
CA SER A 96 9.29 3.56 -12.59
C SER A 96 7.97 4.17 -12.08
N ALA A 97 7.55 3.84 -10.85
CA ALA A 97 6.50 4.56 -10.15
C ALA A 97 6.84 6.05 -10.03
N ASN A 98 5.82 6.93 -10.11
CA ASN A 98 6.01 8.39 -10.01
C ASN A 98 6.29 8.83 -8.57
N ARG A 99 5.49 8.33 -7.63
CA ARG A 99 5.67 8.55 -6.19
C ARG A 99 5.40 7.26 -5.45
N ILE A 100 6.13 7.02 -4.36
CA ILE A 100 5.91 5.88 -3.47
C ILE A 100 5.67 6.42 -2.07
N THR A 101 4.52 6.13 -1.49
CA THR A 101 4.13 6.52 -0.14
C THR A 101 3.91 5.27 0.71
N ALA A 102 4.75 5.09 1.72
CA ALA A 102 4.56 4.03 2.72
C ALA A 102 3.54 4.50 3.76
N VAL A 103 2.42 3.78 3.86
CA VAL A 103 1.43 3.94 4.90
C VAL A 103 1.72 2.86 5.94
N VAL A 104 2.25 3.26 7.09
CA VAL A 104 2.69 2.34 8.17
C VAL A 104 1.82 2.54 9.41
N PRO A 105 0.65 1.86 9.52
CA PRO A 105 -0.30 2.04 10.62
C PRO A 105 0.28 1.79 12.00
N TYR A 106 1.11 0.76 12.11
CA TYR A 106 1.92 0.47 13.29
C TYR A 106 3.39 0.52 12.89
N TYR A 107 4.12 1.47 13.49
CA TYR A 107 5.55 1.63 13.29
C TYR A 107 6.31 0.89 14.39
N GLY A 108 6.76 -0.33 14.12
CA GLY A 108 7.74 -1.04 14.94
C GLY A 108 9.02 -0.21 15.12
N TYR A 109 9.80 -0.49 16.16
CA TYR A 109 10.98 0.31 16.55
C TYR A 109 10.69 1.77 16.96
N SER A 110 9.43 2.17 17.14
CA SER A 110 9.06 3.56 17.53
C SER A 110 9.34 3.92 19.00
N ARG A 111 10.05 3.08 19.75
CA ARG A 111 10.28 3.27 21.20
C ARG A 111 11.64 3.89 21.46
#